data_AF-A0A562LMF3-F1
#
_entry.id   AF-A0A562LMF3-F1
#
_cell.length_a   1.000
_cell.length_b   1.000
_cell.length_c   1.000
_cell.angle_alpha   90.00
_cell.angle_beta   90.00
_cell.angle_gamma   90.00
#
_symmetry.space_group_name_H-M   'P 1'
#
loop_
_entity.id
_entity.type
_entity.pdbx_description
1 polymer ?
#
loop_
_entity_poly.entity_id
_entity_poly.type
_entity_poly.pdbx_seq_one_letter_code
_entity_poly.pdbx_strand_id
1 'polypeptide(L)' 'MTRNEYVRHSKEHALSLLKAGRAHEAVAWMMTNMRVSPSFRIPREIHAIGICAAAANDAAGVRAYIEGFV' A
#
# COMPACT_ATOMS: atom_id res chain seq x y z
N MET A 1 -3.31 15.89 11.47
CA MET A 1 -2.70 14.55 11.39
C MET A 1 -1.37 14.67 10.68
N THR A 2 -0.31 14.15 11.28
CA THR A 2 1.03 14.16 10.68
C THR A 2 1.10 13.17 9.51
N ARG A 3 2.11 13.33 8.65
CA ARG A 3 2.41 12.40 7.55
C ARG A 3 2.48 10.95 8.05
N ASN A 4 3.18 10.74 9.17
CA ASN A 4 3.43 9.42 9.74
C ASN A 4 2.15 8.80 10.30
N GLU A 5 1.28 9.59 10.95
CA GLU A 5 -0.02 9.11 11.43
C GLU A 5 -0.91 8.69 10.25
N TYR A 6 -0.94 9.48 9.18
CA TYR A 6 -1.70 9.15 7.97
C TYR A 6 -1.20 7.85 7.32
N VAL A 7 0.12 7.72 7.15
CA VAL A 7 0.74 6.51 6.58
C VAL A 7 0.45 5.29 7.46
N ARG A 8 0.54 5.42 8.78
CA ARG A 8 0.21 4.34 9.72
C ARG A 8 -1.25 3.89 9.58
N HIS A 9 -2.20 4.81 9.57
CA HIS A 9 -3.62 4.47 9.39
C HIS A 9 -3.90 3.83 8.03
N SER A 10 -3.26 4.33 6.97
CA SER A 10 -3.37 3.74 5.64
C SER A 10 -2.84 2.30 5.62
N LYS A 11 -1.70 2.05 6.27
CA LYS A 11 -1.10 0.71 6.40
C LYS A 11 -2.01 -0.25 7.17
N GLU A 12 -2.55 0.18 8.31
CA GLU A 12 -3.44 -0.65 9.15
C GLU A 12 -4.66 -1.13 8.34
N HIS A 13 -5.26 -0.24 7.56
CA HIS A 13 -6.39 -0.60 6.70
C HIS A 13 -5.97 -1.55 5.56
N ALA A 14 -4.89 -1.25 4.86
CA ALA A 14 -4.39 -2.11 3.78
C ALA A 14 -4.01 -3.52 4.28
N LEU A 15 -3.40 -3.63 5.46
CA LEU A 15 -3.08 -4.92 6.08
C LEU A 15 -4.34 -5.69 6.49
N SER A 16 -5.40 -5.01 6.92
CA SER A 16 -6.70 -5.65 7.19
C SER A 16 -7.33 -6.23 5.92
N LEU A 17 -7.31 -5.47 4.82
CA LEU A 17 -7.75 -5.95 3.50
C LEU A 17 -6.95 -7.17 3.05
N LEU A 18 -5.62 -7.13 3.20
CA LEU A 18 -4.76 -8.26 2.85
C LEU A 18 -5.07 -9.51 3.68
N LYS A 19 -5.28 -9.37 5.00
CA LYS A 19 -5.68 -10.49 5.87
C LYS A 19 -7.02 -11.11 5.46
N ALA A 20 -7.90 -10.33 4.85
CA ALA A 20 -9.17 -10.79 4.28
C ALA A 20 -9.03 -11.39 2.87
N GLY A 21 -7.81 -11.58 2.35
CA GLY A 21 -7.56 -12.09 0.99
C GLY A 21 -7.77 -11.05 -0.12
N ARG A 22 -8.00 -9.77 0.22
CA ARG A 22 -8.32 -8.70 -0.73
C ARG A 22 -7.06 -7.96 -1.18
N ALA A 23 -6.13 -8.70 -1.78
CA ALA A 23 -4.80 -8.22 -2.15
C ALA A 23 -4.84 -7.00 -3.10
N HIS A 24 -5.68 -7.05 -4.14
CA HIS A 24 -5.85 -5.93 -5.08
C HIS A 24 -6.36 -4.66 -4.39
N GLU A 25 -7.29 -4.80 -3.47
CA GLU A 25 -7.89 -3.67 -2.76
C GLU A 25 -6.91 -3.07 -1.75
N ALA A 26 -6.12 -3.90 -1.08
CA ALA A 26 -5.03 -3.44 -0.22
C ALA A 26 -4.02 -2.57 -0.99
N VAL A 27 -3.63 -2.98 -2.20
CA VAL A 27 -2.72 -2.22 -3.06
C VAL A 27 -3.36 -0.94 -3.58
N ALA A 28 -4.59 -1.02 -4.09
CA ALA A 28 -5.33 0.15 -4.59
C ALA A 28 -5.54 1.21 -3.51
N TRP A 29 -5.82 0.78 -2.27
CA TRP A 29 -5.92 1.66 -1.11
C TRP A 29 -4.62 2.42 -0.86
N MET A 30 -3.49 1.71 -0.79
CA MET A 30 -2.19 2.36 -0.60
C MET A 30 -1.85 3.30 -1.75
N MET A 31 -2.06 2.90 -3.01
CA MET A 31 -1.81 3.76 -4.16
C MET A 31 -2.60 5.07 -4.10
N THR A 32 -3.87 4.98 -3.72
CA THR A 32 -4.76 6.14 -3.65
C THR A 32 -4.32 7.07 -2.51
N ASN A 33 -4.12 6.52 -1.31
CA ASN A 33 -3.76 7.32 -0.13
C ASN A 33 -2.36 7.95 -0.27
N MET A 34 -1.40 7.24 -0.84
CA MET A 34 -0.04 7.76 -1.04
C MET A 34 0.05 8.80 -2.17
N ARG A 35 -1.02 9.04 -2.93
CA ARG A 35 -1.09 10.10 -3.96
C ARG A 35 -1.77 11.37 -3.49
N VAL A 36 -2.38 11.39 -2.30
CA VAL A 36 -3.21 12.52 -1.82
C VAL A 36 -2.38 13.79 -1.57
N SER A 37 -1.09 13.67 -1.30
CA SER A 37 -0.22 14.83 -1.09
C SER A 37 1.02 14.78 -1.97
N PRO A 38 1.42 15.91 -2.60
CA PRO A 38 2.70 16.05 -3.29
C PRO A 38 3.92 15.77 -2.39
N SER A 39 3.76 15.83 -1.07
CA SER A 39 4.82 15.49 -0.11
C SER A 39 5.08 13.99 0.02
N PHE A 40 4.18 13.13 -0.48
CA PHE A 40 4.37 11.69 -0.59
C PHE A 40 4.98 11.31 -1.94
N ARG A 41 6.11 11.91 -2.37
CA ARG A 41 6.75 11.64 -3.68
C ARG A 41 7.23 10.18 -3.82
N ILE A 42 6.29 9.24 -3.90
CA ILE A 42 6.52 7.83 -4.08
C ILE A 42 6.75 7.62 -5.58
N PRO A 43 7.91 7.07 -5.98
CA PRO A 43 8.16 6.68 -7.35
C PRO A 43 7.08 5.73 -7.87
N ARG A 44 6.63 5.91 -9.11
CA ARG A 44 5.55 5.08 -9.70
C ARG A 44 5.92 3.60 -9.75
N GLU A 45 7.21 3.33 -9.83
CA GLU A 45 7.85 2.03 -9.83
C GLU A 45 7.52 1.23 -8.56
N ILE A 46 7.41 1.89 -7.40
CA ILE A 46 7.04 1.22 -6.14
C ILE A 46 5.61 0.67 -6.23
N HIS A 47 4.69 1.39 -6.87
CA HIS A 47 3.33 0.90 -7.08
C HIS A 47 3.27 -0.28 -8.06
N ALA A 48 4.17 -0.34 -9.04
CA ALA A 48 4.25 -1.48 -9.95
C ALA A 48 4.57 -2.78 -9.20
N ILE A 49 5.43 -2.74 -8.17
CA ILE A 49 5.72 -3.90 -7.31
C ILE A 49 4.44 -4.38 -6.62
N GLY A 50 3.68 -3.47 -6.01
CA GLY A 50 2.41 -3.80 -5.37
C GLY A 50 1.40 -4.43 -6.35
N ILE A 51 1.28 -3.87 -7.55
CA ILE A 51 0.38 -4.39 -8.61
C ILE A 51 0.79 -5.80 -9.03
N CYS A 52 2.08 -6.03 -9.29
CA CYS A 52 2.58 -7.35 -9.68
C CYS A 52 2.35 -8.40 -8.58
N ALA A 53 2.63 -8.05 -7.33
CA ALA A 53 2.39 -8.95 -6.20
C ALA A 53 0.90 -9.29 -6.04
N ALA A 54 0.00 -8.30 -6.15
CA ALA A 54 -1.43 -8.55 -6.09
C ALA A 54 -1.91 -9.44 -7.25
N ALA A 55 -1.45 -9.19 -8.49
CA ALA A 55 -1.80 -10.00 -9.66
C ALA A 55 -1.30 -11.45 -9.55
N ALA A 56 -0.18 -11.67 -8.88
CA ALA A 56 0.36 -13.01 -8.60
C ALA A 56 -0.28 -13.69 -7.38
N ASN A 57 -1.22 -13.02 -6.69
CA ASN A 57 -1.75 -13.43 -5.39
C ASN A 57 -0.64 -13.67 -4.33
N ASP A 58 0.48 -12.96 -4.46
CA ASP A 58 1.61 -13.00 -3.54
C ASP A 58 1.33 -12.10 -2.34
N ALA A 59 0.72 -12.67 -1.31
CA ALA A 59 0.40 -11.96 -0.08
C ALA A 59 1.66 -11.44 0.66
N ALA A 60 2.79 -12.14 0.57
CA ALA A 60 4.03 -11.70 1.19
C ALA A 60 4.60 -10.47 0.47
N GLY A 61 4.59 -10.47 -0.86
CA GLY A 61 4.97 -9.34 -1.69
C GLY A 61 4.07 -8.12 -1.46
N VAL A 62 2.75 -8.31 -1.39
CA VAL A 62 1.81 -7.21 -1.07
C VAL A 62 2.08 -6.65 0.33
N ARG A 63 2.36 -7.51 1.31
CA ARG A 63 2.73 -7.06 2.65
C ARG A 63 4.01 -6.23 2.66
N ALA A 64 5.06 -6.69 1.98
CA ALA A 64 6.33 -5.98 1.89
C ALA A 64 6.16 -4.60 1.21
N TYR A 65 5.34 -4.55 0.15
CA TYR A 65 4.95 -3.28 -0.48
C TYR A 65 4.27 -2.33 0.52
N ILE A 66 3.27 -2.79 1.27
CA ILE A 66 2.56 -1.96 2.26
C ILE A 66 3.53 -1.48 3.35
N GLU A 67 4.34 -2.37 3.90
CA GLU A 67 5.24 -2.07 5.02
C GLU A 67 6.41 -1.16 4.63
N GLY A 68 6.79 -1.11 3.35
CA GLY A 68 7.88 -0.27 2.84
C GLY A 68 7.65 1.25 2.87
N PHE A 69 6.42 1.71 3.10
CA PHE A 69 6.10 3.15 3.16
C PHE A 69 6.47 3.75 4.54
N VAL A 70 7.40 4.71 4.58
CA VAL A 70 7.76 5.49 5.79
C VAL A 70 7.02 6.81 5.80
#